data_AF-A0A956EUA2-F1
#
_entry.id   AF-A0A956EUA2-F1
#
_cell.length_a   1.000
_cell.length_b   1.000
_cell.length_c   1.000
_cell.angle_alpha   90.00
_cell.angle_beta   90.00
_cell.angle_gamma   90.00
#
_symmetry.space_group_name_H-M   'P 1'
#
loop_
_entity.id
_entity.type
_entity.pdbx_description
1 polymer ?
#
loop_
_entity_poly.entity_id
_entity_poly.type
_entity_poly.pdbx_seq_one_letter_code
_entity_poly.pdbx_strand_id
1 'polypeptide(L)'
;MDANNASVGPPKLVYILGLGHSGSTLLEMLLSSHPRLLGLGEVASLLTRGMRERHLSGPWPSPCSCGVLARDCPVWKPTLDQLQPDGPESSLDVLVADLVGRATQVTGKDILIDSSKTWHALDAWRARAARWGWL
;
A
#
# COMPACT_ATOMS: atom_id res chain seq x y z
N MET A 1 4.93 -6.09 30.63
CA MET A 1 3.58 -5.87 30.06
C MET A 1 3.77 -6.01 28.58
N ASP A 2 3.74 -7.25 28.11
CA ASP A 2 4.38 -7.63 26.85
C ASP A 2 3.25 -7.83 25.83
N ALA A 3 3.02 -6.81 25.02
CA ALA A 3 2.03 -6.88 23.96
C ALA A 3 2.57 -7.73 22.81
N ASN A 4 2.24 -9.03 22.84
CA ASN A 4 1.94 -9.90 21.70
C ASN A 4 2.66 -9.57 20.39
N ASN A 5 3.93 -9.98 20.28
CA ASN A 5 4.60 -10.20 19.01
C ASN A 5 4.09 -11.54 18.42
N ALA A 6 2.82 -11.62 18.06
CA ALA A 6 2.33 -12.71 17.21
C ALA A 6 2.97 -12.51 15.84
N SER A 7 3.87 -13.41 15.46
CA SER A 7 4.48 -13.44 14.13
C SER A 7 3.37 -13.62 13.08
N VAL A 8 2.88 -12.50 12.55
CA VAL A 8 1.93 -12.50 11.44
C VAL A 8 2.64 -13.14 10.26
N GLY A 9 2.17 -14.33 9.85
CA GLY A 9 2.64 -14.96 8.62
C GLY A 9 2.52 -13.99 7.44
N PRO A 10 3.31 -14.15 6.37
CA PRO A 10 3.35 -13.13 5.34
C PRO A 10 1.96 -12.97 4.69
N PRO A 11 1.50 -11.74 4.43
CA PRO A 11 0.13 -11.48 3.99
C PRO A 11 -0.12 -12.09 2.61
N LYS A 12 -1.37 -12.24 2.18
CA LYS A 12 -1.65 -12.64 0.79
C LYS A 12 -1.77 -11.40 -0.09
N LEU A 13 -1.29 -11.47 -1.34
CA LEU A 13 -1.45 -10.39 -2.31
C LEU A 13 -2.44 -10.76 -3.41
N VAL A 14 -3.38 -9.86 -3.69
CA VAL A 14 -4.18 -9.80 -4.90
C VAL A 14 -3.68 -8.63 -5.73
N TYR A 15 -3.03 -8.91 -6.86
CA TYR A 15 -2.54 -7.86 -7.75
C TYR A 15 -3.51 -7.66 -8.92
N ILE A 16 -4.03 -6.44 -9.09
CA ILE A 16 -4.95 -6.10 -10.18
C ILE A 16 -4.14 -5.42 -11.30
N LEU A 17 -3.92 -6.16 -12.39
CA LEU A 17 -3.32 -5.66 -13.61
C LEU A 17 -4.39 -5.37 -14.66
N GLY A 18 -4.31 -4.20 -15.30
CA GLY A 18 -5.23 -3.80 -16.36
C GLY A 18 -4.89 -2.40 -16.89
N LEU A 19 -5.57 -1.96 -17.94
CA LEU A 19 -5.42 -0.60 -18.47
C LEU A 19 -6.06 0.44 -17.53
N GLY A 20 -5.66 1.71 -17.68
CA GLY A 20 -6.38 2.82 -17.06
C GLY A 20 -7.85 2.84 -17.49
N HIS A 21 -8.74 3.33 -16.62
CA HIS A 21 -10.19 3.43 -16.86
C HIS A 21 -10.92 2.10 -17.21
N SER A 22 -10.35 0.97 -16.80
CA SER A 22 -10.93 -0.38 -16.98
C SER A 22 -11.88 -0.83 -15.87
N GLY A 23 -12.19 0.03 -14.90
CA GLY A 23 -12.99 -0.34 -13.73
C GLY A 23 -12.22 -1.04 -12.61
N SER A 24 -10.89 -1.11 -12.69
CA SER A 24 -10.01 -1.66 -11.64
C SER A 24 -10.18 -1.00 -10.26
N THR A 25 -10.40 0.31 -10.20
CA THR A 25 -10.73 1.01 -8.94
C THR A 25 -12.04 0.50 -8.34
N LEU A 26 -13.09 0.35 -9.17
CA LEU A 26 -14.38 -0.19 -8.72
C LEU A 26 -14.23 -1.64 -8.24
N LEU A 27 -13.48 -2.46 -8.99
CA LEU A 27 -13.19 -3.84 -8.61
C LEU A 27 -12.46 -3.92 -7.26
N GLU A 28 -11.43 -3.11 -7.05
CA GLU A 28 -10.72 -3.04 -5.77
C GLU A 28 -11.65 -2.62 -4.64
N MET A 29 -12.50 -1.60 -4.84
CA MET A 29 -13.46 -1.15 -3.83
C MET A 29 -14.44 -2.26 -3.44
N LEU A 30 -14.97 -3.01 -4.42
CA LEU A 30 -15.86 -4.15 -4.19
C LEU A 30 -15.16 -5.25 -3.38
N LEU A 31 -13.93 -5.62 -3.77
CA LEU A 31 -13.15 -6.63 -3.05
C LEU A 31 -12.79 -6.18 -1.62
N SER A 32 -12.47 -4.89 -1.44
CA SER A 32 -12.10 -4.30 -0.15
C SER A 32 -13.26 -4.20 0.85
N SER A 33 -14.51 -4.40 0.40
CA SER A 33 -15.67 -4.53 1.29
C SER A 33 -15.61 -5.80 2.16
N HIS A 34 -14.82 -6.80 1.75
CA HIS A 34 -14.64 -8.00 2.52
C HIS A 34 -13.79 -7.74 3.78
N PRO A 35 -14.17 -8.26 4.97
CA PRO A 35 -13.55 -7.91 6.25
C PRO A 35 -12.06 -8.25 6.35
N ARG A 36 -11.56 -9.17 5.53
CA ARG A 36 -10.14 -9.56 5.47
C ARG A 36 -9.31 -8.86 4.37
N LEU A 37 -9.96 -8.19 3.42
CA LEU A 37 -9.28 -7.61 2.26
C LEU A 37 -9.05 -6.11 2.45
N LEU A 38 -7.82 -5.67 2.22
CA LEU A 38 -7.41 -4.28 2.29
C LEU A 38 -6.92 -3.79 0.92
N GLY A 39 -7.68 -2.87 0.31
CA GLY A 39 -7.23 -2.11 -0.85
C GLY A 39 -6.16 -1.07 -0.49
N LEU A 40 -5.02 -1.15 -1.16
CA LEU A 40 -3.91 -0.19 -1.04
C LEU A 40 -3.96 0.87 -2.16
N GLY A 41 -4.89 0.77 -3.10
CA GLY A 41 -4.93 1.60 -4.30
C GLY A 41 -3.70 1.42 -5.17
N GLU A 42 -3.32 2.48 -5.87
CA GLU A 42 -2.08 2.53 -6.65
C GLU A 42 -0.89 2.83 -5.72
N VAL A 43 -0.49 1.86 -4.90
CA VAL A 43 0.55 2.02 -3.87
C VAL A 43 1.86 2.59 -4.44
N ALA A 44 2.28 2.13 -5.61
CA ALA A 44 3.50 2.62 -6.26
C ALA A 44 3.40 4.11 -6.59
N SER A 45 2.23 4.60 -7.00
CA SER A 45 2.01 6.03 -7.29
C SER A 45 2.16 6.90 -6.04
N LEU A 46 1.78 6.39 -4.87
CA LEU A 46 1.97 7.12 -3.60
C LEU A 46 3.41 7.05 -3.08
N LEU A 47 4.13 5.99 -3.41
CA LEU A 47 5.51 5.79 -2.98
C LEU A 47 6.53 6.43 -3.92
N THR A 48 6.17 6.72 -5.17
CA THR A 48 7.00 7.48 -6.14
C THR A 48 6.82 9.00 -5.98
N ARG A 49 7.93 9.75 -5.87
CA ARG A 49 7.96 11.19 -5.56
C ARG A 49 7.01 12.04 -6.40
N GLY A 50 7.10 11.97 -7.74
CA GLY A 50 6.33 12.85 -8.63
C GLY A 50 4.81 12.65 -8.57
N MET A 51 4.35 11.42 -8.36
CA MET A 51 2.93 11.11 -8.24
C MET A 51 2.40 11.38 -6.83
N ARG A 52 3.24 11.17 -5.80
CA ARG A 52 2.91 11.43 -4.40
C ARG A 52 2.43 12.85 -4.16
N GLU A 53 3.17 13.85 -4.66
CA GLU A 53 2.83 15.26 -4.46
C GLU A 53 1.42 15.57 -4.98
N ARG A 54 1.06 15.03 -6.15
CA ARG A 54 -0.27 15.20 -6.74
C ARG A 54 -1.39 14.64 -5.85
N HIS A 55 -1.15 13.52 -5.18
CA HIS A 55 -2.16 12.85 -4.34
C HIS A 55 -2.25 13.40 -2.91
N LEU A 56 -1.14 13.87 -2.33
CA LEU A 56 -1.07 14.27 -0.92
C LEU A 56 -1.17 15.78 -0.68
N SER A 57 -0.59 16.56 -1.58
CA SER A 57 -0.32 18.00 -1.38
C SER A 57 -0.66 18.86 -2.59
N GLY A 58 -1.18 18.25 -3.66
CA GLY A 58 -1.63 18.95 -4.86
C GLY A 58 -2.86 19.82 -4.60
N PRO A 59 -3.26 20.64 -5.60
CA PRO A 59 -4.41 21.55 -5.47
C PRO A 59 -5.75 20.84 -5.23
N TRP A 60 -5.82 19.53 -5.48
CA TRP A 60 -7.00 18.70 -5.30
C TRP A 60 -6.61 17.38 -4.60
N PRO A 61 -6.38 17.40 -3.28
CA PRO A 61 -6.01 16.19 -2.56
C PRO A 61 -7.22 15.26 -2.45
N SER A 62 -7.06 13.99 -2.83
CA SER A 62 -8.11 12.98 -2.70
C SER A 62 -8.07 12.37 -1.30
N PRO A 63 -9.21 12.27 -0.59
CA PRO A 63 -9.26 11.52 0.66
C PRO A 63 -8.97 10.04 0.40
N CYS A 64 -8.35 9.40 1.39
CA CYS A 64 -8.27 7.95 1.44
C CYS A 64 -9.67 7.36 1.65
N SER A 65 -9.86 6.08 1.32
CA SER A 65 -11.11 5.36 1.55
C SER A 65 -11.58 5.35 3.03
N CYS A 66 -10.68 5.65 3.98
CA CYS A 66 -11.04 5.84 5.38
C CYS A 66 -11.68 7.21 5.70
N GLY A 67 -11.76 8.11 4.73
CA GLY A 67 -12.41 9.43 4.85
C GLY A 67 -11.47 10.58 5.24
N VAL A 68 -10.22 10.32 5.62
CA VAL A 68 -9.19 11.36 5.86
C VAL A 68 -8.14 11.38 4.76
N LEU A 69 -7.36 12.45 4.67
CA LEU A 69 -6.24 12.53 3.74
C LEU A 69 -5.19 11.47 4.08
N ALA A 70 -4.45 10.97 3.08
CA ALA A 70 -3.44 9.93 3.33
C ALA A 70 -2.34 10.38 4.33
N ARG A 71 -1.99 11.68 4.36
CA ARG A 71 -1.09 12.25 5.38
C ARG A 71 -1.63 12.21 6.81
N ASP A 72 -2.94 12.02 6.98
CA ASP A 72 -3.66 11.95 8.25
C ASP A 72 -4.18 10.53 8.54
N CYS A 73 -4.07 9.60 7.57
CA CYS A 73 -4.56 8.24 7.70
C CYS A 73 -3.60 7.40 8.56
N PRO A 74 -4.10 6.64 9.56
CA PRO A 74 -3.25 5.86 10.47
C PRO A 74 -2.44 4.75 9.77
N VAL A 75 -2.86 4.31 8.59
CA VAL A 75 -2.10 3.36 7.76
C VAL A 75 -1.01 4.08 6.96
N TRP A 76 -1.35 5.19 6.32
CA TRP A 76 -0.46 5.86 5.38
C TRP A 76 0.53 6.81 6.05
N LYS A 77 0.08 7.62 6.99
CA LYS A 77 0.87 8.67 7.65
C LYS A 77 2.24 8.19 8.10
N PRO A 78 2.39 7.08 8.85
CA PRO A 78 3.71 6.67 9.33
C PRO A 78 4.67 6.30 8.18
N THR A 79 4.14 5.73 7.09
CA THR A 79 4.93 5.42 5.89
C THR A 79 5.33 6.70 5.16
N LEU A 80 4.40 7.66 5.05
CA LEU A 80 4.65 8.93 4.39
C LEU A 80 5.68 9.77 5.15
N ASP A 81 5.67 9.75 6.48
CA ASP A 81 6.62 10.45 7.34
C ASP A 81 8.06 9.90 7.17
N GLN A 82 8.21 8.61 6.84
CA GLN A 82 9.51 8.00 6.54
C GLN A 82 10.04 8.38 5.16
N LEU A 83 9.15 8.73 4.23
CA LEU A 83 9.49 9.17 2.90
C LEU A 83 9.82 10.66 2.90
N GLN A 84 10.90 11.03 3.60
CA GLN A 84 11.36 12.42 3.65
C GLN A 84 11.55 12.97 2.23
N PRO A 85 11.07 14.20 1.92
CA PRO A 85 11.20 14.80 0.58
C PRO A 85 12.65 14.90 0.07
N ASP A 86 13.60 15.00 1.01
CA ASP A 86 15.03 15.20 0.76
C ASP A 86 15.90 13.99 1.20
N GLY A 87 15.26 12.88 1.59
CA GLY A 87 15.96 11.65 1.99
C GLY A 87 16.46 10.84 0.79
N PRO A 88 17.39 9.89 1.01
CA PRO A 88 17.78 8.94 -0.03
C PRO A 88 16.55 8.17 -0.55
N GLU A 89 16.46 8.00 -1.86
CA GLU A 89 15.39 7.18 -2.46
C GLU A 89 15.47 5.76 -1.90
N SER A 90 14.43 5.37 -1.17
CA SER A 90 14.25 3.99 -0.72
C SER A 90 13.65 3.16 -1.85
N SER A 91 14.10 1.92 -1.98
CA SER A 91 13.56 1.02 -2.99
C SER A 91 12.07 0.71 -2.70
N LEU A 92 11.28 0.55 -3.77
CA LEU A 92 9.84 0.35 -3.66
C LEU A 92 9.48 -0.90 -2.84
N ASP A 93 10.28 -1.96 -2.92
CA ASP A 93 10.07 -3.20 -2.16
C ASP A 93 10.21 -3.01 -0.64
N VAL A 94 11.13 -2.15 -0.20
CA VAL A 94 11.31 -1.81 1.23
C VAL A 94 10.12 -1.01 1.73
N LEU A 95 9.68 -0.02 0.95
CA LEU A 95 8.55 0.84 1.31
C LEU A 95 7.22 0.07 1.35
N VAL A 96 7.02 -0.83 0.39
CA VAL A 96 5.88 -1.74 0.36
C VAL A 96 5.92 -2.66 1.59
N ALA A 97 7.08 -3.24 1.93
CA ALA A 97 7.22 -4.11 3.10
C ALA A 97 6.83 -3.42 4.42
N ASP A 98 7.28 -2.18 4.59
CA ASP A 98 7.01 -1.40 5.79
C ASP A 98 5.55 -0.96 5.87
N LEU A 99 4.97 -0.52 4.75
CA LEU A 99 3.54 -0.22 4.64
C LEU A 99 2.69 -1.45 4.99
N VAL A 100 3.05 -2.62 4.45
CA VAL A 100 2.37 -3.89 4.69
C VAL A 100 2.32 -4.24 6.17
N GLY A 101 3.47 -4.22 6.86
CA GLY A 101 3.53 -4.57 8.28
C GLY A 101 2.62 -3.68 9.11
N ARG A 102 2.65 -2.37 8.84
CA ARG A 102 1.79 -1.39 9.51
C ARG A 102 0.32 -1.55 9.16
N ALA A 103 0.00 -1.72 7.88
CA ALA A 103 -1.37 -1.86 7.40
C ALA A 103 -2.06 -3.07 8.03
N THR A 104 -1.38 -4.21 8.10
CA THR A 104 -1.88 -5.40 8.77
C THR A 104 -2.03 -5.20 10.27
N GLN A 105 -1.08 -4.53 10.93
CA GLN A 105 -1.16 -4.24 12.37
C GLN A 105 -2.32 -3.29 12.72
N VAL A 106 -2.54 -2.25 11.91
CA VAL A 106 -3.57 -1.23 12.16
C VAL A 106 -4.96 -1.74 11.83
N THR A 107 -5.10 -2.51 10.74
CA THR A 107 -6.42 -2.92 10.22
C THR A 107 -6.82 -4.34 10.63
N GLY A 108 -5.87 -5.18 11.04
CA GLY A 108 -6.08 -6.61 11.26
C GLY A 108 -6.32 -7.41 9.96
N LYS A 109 -6.23 -6.77 8.79
CA LYS A 109 -6.49 -7.39 7.48
C LYS A 109 -5.21 -8.03 6.92
N ASP A 110 -5.32 -9.26 6.47
CA ASP A 110 -4.19 -10.11 6.07
C ASP A 110 -4.15 -10.44 4.57
N ILE A 111 -5.12 -9.94 3.79
CA ILE A 111 -5.16 -10.04 2.34
C ILE A 111 -5.11 -8.63 1.76
N LEU A 112 -4.06 -8.32 1.01
CA LEU A 112 -3.78 -7.01 0.46
C LEU A 112 -4.14 -6.99 -1.02
N ILE A 113 -4.66 -5.85 -1.48
CA ILE A 113 -4.96 -5.60 -2.88
C ILE A 113 -4.13 -4.42 -3.35
N ASP A 114 -3.35 -4.59 -4.40
CA ASP A 114 -2.65 -3.50 -5.08
C ASP A 114 -3.15 -3.40 -6.52
N SER A 115 -3.59 -2.20 -6.90
CA SER A 115 -4.06 -1.88 -8.25
C SER A 115 -3.15 -0.88 -8.97
N SER A 116 -1.85 -0.85 -8.70
CA SER A 116 -0.88 0.02 -9.37
C SER A 116 -0.72 -0.24 -10.88
N LYS A 117 -1.17 -1.39 -11.42
CA LYS A 117 -1.20 -1.70 -12.86
C LYS A 117 0.15 -1.63 -13.60
N THR A 118 1.28 -1.65 -12.89
CA THR A 118 2.61 -1.60 -13.50
C THR A 118 3.43 -2.85 -13.17
N TRP A 119 4.29 -3.28 -14.10
CA TRP A 119 5.22 -4.39 -13.83
C TRP A 119 6.22 -4.03 -12.72
N HIS A 120 6.67 -2.78 -12.68
CA HIS A 120 7.57 -2.27 -11.64
C HIS A 120 7.00 -2.45 -10.22
N ALA A 121 5.71 -2.20 -10.01
CA ALA A 121 5.06 -2.45 -8.73
C ALA A 121 5.00 -3.96 -8.40
N LEU A 122 4.64 -4.80 -9.39
CA LEU A 122 4.60 -6.24 -9.20
C LEU A 122 5.99 -6.82 -8.89
N ASP A 123 7.05 -6.31 -9.52
CA ASP A 123 8.42 -6.74 -9.26
C ASP A 123 8.86 -6.40 -7.84
N ALA A 124 8.44 -5.25 -7.29
CA ALA A 124 8.66 -4.91 -5.88
C ALA A 124 7.99 -5.93 -4.93
N TRP A 125 6.76 -6.35 -5.24
CA TRP A 125 6.08 -7.42 -4.51
C TRP A 125 6.80 -8.76 -4.63
N ARG A 126 7.30 -9.12 -5.82
CA ARG A 126 8.03 -10.37 -6.04
C ARG A 126 9.36 -10.40 -5.30
N ALA A 127 10.11 -9.30 -5.33
CA ALA A 127 11.35 -9.14 -4.56
C ALA A 127 11.11 -9.31 -3.06
N ARG A 128 9.99 -8.77 -2.55
CA ARG A 128 9.61 -8.94 -1.15
C ARG A 128 9.11 -10.35 -0.83
N ALA A 129 8.31 -10.95 -1.71
CA ALA A 129 7.77 -12.30 -1.58
C ALA A 129 8.88 -13.36 -1.47
N ALA A 130 9.97 -13.21 -2.23
CA ALA A 130 11.17 -14.05 -2.11
C ALA A 130 11.81 -13.97 -0.70
N ARG A 131 11.78 -12.80 -0.06
CA ARG A 131 12.27 -12.62 1.33
C ARG A 131 11.32 -13.19 2.38
N TRP A 132 10.03 -13.36 2.05
CA TRP A 132 9.02 -13.98 2.91
C TRP A 132 8.84 -15.49 2.67
N GLY A 133 9.54 -16.06 1.69
CA GLY A 133 9.46 -17.49 1.36
C GLY A 133 8.20 -17.90 0.61
N TRP A 134 7.59 -17.01 -0.18
CA TRP A 134 6.46 -17.37 -1.06
C TRP A 134 6.89 -18.16 -2.30
N LEU A 135 8.18 -18.08 -2.65
CA LEU A 135 8.87 -18.62 -3.82
C LEU A 135 10.25 -19.09 -3.37
#